data_AF-Q062A9-F1
#
_entry.id   AF-Q062A9-F1
#
_cell.length_a   1.000
_cell.length_b   1.000
_cell.length_c   1.000
_cell.angle_alpha   90.00
_cell.angle_beta   90.00
_cell.angle_gamma   90.00
#
_symmetry.space_group_name_H-M   'P 1'
#
loop_
_entity.id
_entity.type
_entity.pdbx_description
1 polymer ?
#
loop_
_entity_poly.entity_id
_entity_poly.type
_entity_poly.pdbx_seq_one_letter_code
_entity_poly.pdbx_strand_id
1 'polypeptide(L)' 'MVQGLGPAMFTIERKSGTHWQPEIQRKTEFKAFVDARTKCMATGQTYRVVNRDQGVECVITLDDCRKHFHAL' A
#
# COMPACT_ATOMS: atom_id res chain seq x y z
N MET A 1 -24.62 10.16 -17.18
CA MET A 1 -24.31 9.03 -16.27
C MET A 1 -23.14 9.45 -15.40
N VAL A 2 -23.37 10.24 -14.34
CA VAL A 2 -22.32 10.49 -13.34
C VAL A 2 -22.37 9.30 -12.39
N GLN A 3 -21.60 8.26 -12.68
CA GLN A 3 -21.38 7.19 -11.71
C GLN A 3 -20.82 7.86 -10.47
N GLY A 4 -21.64 7.91 -9.42
CA GLY A 4 -21.24 8.46 -8.13
C GLY A 4 -19.91 7.82 -7.77
N LEU A 5 -18.85 8.62 -7.75
CA LEU A 5 -17.54 8.23 -7.27
C LEU A 5 -17.72 8.02 -5.76
N GLY A 6 -18.24 6.84 -5.38
CA GLY A 6 -18.09 6.33 -4.03
C GLY A 6 -16.61 6.47 -3.65
N PRO A 7 -16.30 6.80 -2.38
CA PRO A 7 -14.94 7.17 -1.98
C PRO A 7 -13.98 6.13 -2.54
N ALA A 8 -12.97 6.58 -3.31
CA ALA A 8 -11.96 5.69 -3.86
C ALA A 8 -11.27 5.01 -2.67
N MET A 9 -11.65 3.77 -2.40
CA MET A 9 -11.06 2.99 -1.32
C MET A 9 -9.81 2.32 -1.86
N PHE A 10 -8.74 2.48 -1.10
CA PHE A 10 -7.46 1.88 -1.34
C PHE A 10 -7.21 0.86 -0.25
N THR A 11 -6.94 -0.37 -0.64
CA THR A 11 -6.64 -1.46 0.27
C THR A 11 -5.13 -1.63 0.34
N ILE A 12 -4.60 -1.61 1.55
CA ILE A 12 -3.23 -1.97 1.83
C ILE A 12 -3.21 -3.48 2.03
N GLU A 13 -2.42 -4.15 1.21
CA GLU A 13 -2.20 -5.58 1.31
C GLU A 13 -0.76 -5.86 1.69
N ARG A 14 -0.59 -6.84 2.57
CA ARG A 14 0.70 -7.33 3.04
C ARG A 14 1.08 -8.60 2.31
N LYS A 15 2.34 -8.71 1.88
CA LYS A 15 2.88 -9.96 1.34
C LYS A 15 3.08 -10.96 2.47
N SER A 16 2.37 -12.08 2.41
CA SER A 16 2.51 -13.21 3.32
C SER A 16 2.81 -14.46 2.50
N GLY A 17 4.08 -14.85 2.44
CA GLY A 17 4.55 -15.92 1.56
C GLY A 17 4.32 -15.59 0.08
N THR A 18 3.50 -16.41 -0.58
CA THR A 18 3.11 -16.28 -2.01
C THR A 18 1.84 -15.46 -2.22
N HIS A 19 1.12 -15.10 -1.16
CA HIS A 19 -0.17 -14.42 -1.25
C HIS A 19 -0.12 -13.02 -0.67
N TRP A 20 -1.06 -12.18 -1.11
CA TRP A 20 -1.29 -10.86 -0.55
C TRP A 20 -2.50 -10.93 0.37
N GLN A 21 -2.35 -10.41 1.58
CA GLN A 21 -3.40 -10.37 2.58
C GLN A 21 -3.84 -8.93 2.81
N PRO A 22 -5.11 -8.58 2.58
CA PRO A 22 -5.63 -7.25 2.88
C PRO A 22 -5.61 -6.99 4.38
N GLU A 23 -5.03 -5.87 4.79
CA GLU A 23 -4.95 -5.48 6.21
C GLU A 23 -5.78 -4.24 6.53
N ILE A 24 -5.67 -3.18 5.72
CA ILE A 24 -6.23 -1.85 6.02
C ILE A 24 -6.85 -1.26 4.77
N GLN A 25 -7.95 -0.53 4.93
CA GLN A 25 -8.52 0.27 3.85
C GLN A 25 -8.45 1.77 4.19
N ARG A 26 -8.11 2.59 3.20
CA ARG A 26 -8.02 4.05 3.31
C ARG A 26 -8.80 4.72 2.19
N LYS A 27 -9.32 5.92 2.48
CA LYS A 27 -10.11 6.73 1.53
C LYS A 27 -9.26 7.43 0.46
N THR A 28 -7.94 7.46 0.61
CA THR A 28 -7.04 8.12 -0.33
C THR A 28 -5.78 7.29 -0.52
N GLU A 29 -5.24 7.33 -1.74
CA GLU A 29 -4.01 6.65 -2.13
C GLU A 29 -2.84 7.10 -1.27
N PHE A 30 -2.67 8.42 -1.12
CA PHE A 30 -1.58 8.99 -0.33
C PHE A 30 -1.58 8.49 1.11
N LYS A 31 -2.75 8.40 1.75
CA LYS A 31 -2.84 7.89 3.12
C LYS A 31 -2.57 6.39 3.17
N ALA A 32 -3.04 5.63 2.17
CA ALA A 32 -2.72 4.21 2.05
C ALA A 32 -1.20 3.99 1.91
N PHE A 33 -0.54 4.80 1.08
CA PHE A 33 0.90 4.75 0.86
C PHE A 33 1.69 5.06 2.13
N VAL A 34 1.35 6.14 2.83
CA VAL A 34 2.04 6.53 4.08
C VAL A 34 1.88 5.45 5.16
N ASP A 35 0.68 4.90 5.35
CA ASP A 35 0.43 3.80 6.29
C ASP A 35 1.22 2.55 5.89
N ALA A 36 1.15 2.15 4.62
CA ALA A 36 1.84 0.97 4.11
C ALA A 36 3.37 1.09 4.25
N ARG A 37 3.94 2.28 3.99
CA ARG A 37 5.36 2.57 4.20
C ARG A 37 5.73 2.52 5.68
N THR A 38 4.92 3.13 6.55
CA THR A 38 5.13 3.09 8.00
C THR A 38 5.15 1.64 8.50
N LYS A 39 4.20 0.82 8.04
CA LYS A 39 4.16 -0.61 8.37
C LYS A 39 5.32 -1.41 7.79
N CYS A 40 5.69 -1.16 6.53
CA CYS A 40 6.86 -1.76 5.90
C CYS A 40 8.11 -1.55 6.76
N MET A 41 8.33 -0.31 7.21
CA MET A 41 9.45 0.04 8.09
C MET A 41 9.36 -0.61 9.47
N ALA A 42 8.16 -0.65 10.07
CA ALA A 42 7.98 -1.19 11.42
C ALA A 42 8.07 -2.73 11.48
N THR A 43 7.62 -3.43 10.44
CA THR A 43 7.50 -4.91 10.43
C THR A 43 8.56 -5.60 9.57
N GLY A 44 9.20 -4.86 8.67
CA GLY A 44 10.09 -5.44 7.66
C GLY A 44 9.36 -6.25 6.58
N GLN A 45 8.04 -6.12 6.46
CA GLN A 45 7.26 -6.86 5.46
C GLN A 45 7.04 -6.02 4.20
N THR A 46 6.82 -6.69 3.07
CA THR A 46 6.46 -6.01 1.82
C THR A 46 4.97 -5.70 1.81
N TYR A 47 4.61 -4.50 1.40
CA TYR A 47 3.23 -4.04 1.28
C TYR A 47 2.93 -3.61 -0.14
N ARG A 48 1.66 -3.60 -0.52
CA ARG A 48 1.18 -2.96 -1.74
C ARG A 48 -0.12 -2.23 -1.47
N VAL A 49 -0.38 -1.19 -2.24
CA VAL A 49 -1.63 -0.45 -2.25
C VAL A 49 -2.38 -0.85 -3.51
N VAL A 50 -3.60 -1.35 -3.34
CA VAL A 50 -4.49 -1.69 -4.44
C VAL A 50 -5.72 -0.79 -4.41
N ASN A 51 -6.19 -0.37 -5.58
CA ASN A 51 -7.42 0.38 -5.74
C ASN A 51 -8.65 -0.55 -5.66
N ARG A 52 -9.85 0.04 -5.76
CA ARG A 52 -11.12 -0.70 -5.73
C ARG A 52 -11.28 -1.72 -6.86
N ASP A 53 -10.60 -1.51 -7.98
CA ASP A 53 -10.61 -2.37 -9.17
C ASP A 53 -9.55 -3.47 -9.08
N GLN A 54 -8.91 -3.64 -7.91
CA GLN A 54 -7.75 -4.51 -7.70
C GLN A 54 -6.51 -4.11 -8.53
N GLY A 55 -6.52 -2.91 -9.12
CA GLY A 55 -5.34 -2.31 -9.73
C GLY A 55 -4.28 -2.01 -8.68
N VAL A 56 -3.05 -2.46 -8.91
CA VAL A 56 -1.93 -2.19 -8.01
C VAL A 56 -1.40 -0.79 -8.31
N GLU A 57 -1.65 0.14 -7.40
CA GLU A 57 -1.19 1.52 -7.54
C GLU A 57 0.29 1.63 -7.16
N CYS A 58 0.71 0.93 -6.10
CA CYS A 58 2.10 0.96 -5.62
C CYS A 58 2.48 -0.32 -4.87
N VAL A 59 3.75 -0.71 -5.00
CA VAL A 59 4.37 -1.79 -4.21
C VAL A 59 5.50 -1.18 -3.39
N ILE A 60 5.48 -1.42 -2.09
CA ILE A 60 6.42 -0.88 -1.11
C ILE A 60 7.22 -2.04 -0.55
N THR A 61 8.48 -2.13 -0.97
CA THR A 61 9.41 -3.12 -0.47
C THR A 61 10.34 -2.53 0.58
N LEU A 62 10.92 -3.40 1.40
CA LEU A 62 11.98 -2.97 2.32
C LEU A 62 13.19 -2.40 1.59
N ASP A 63 13.50 -2.90 0.39
CA ASP A 63 14.63 -2.44 -0.40
C ASP A 63 14.43 -0.98 -0.83
N ASP A 64 13.22 -0.63 -1.30
CA ASP A 64 12.83 0.75 -1.61
C ASP A 64 12.90 1.64 -0.37
N CYS A 65 12.44 1.14 0.78
CA CYS A 65 12.49 1.89 2.03
C CYS A 65 13.93 2.12 2.52
N ARG A 66 14.81 1.13 2.34
CA ARG A 66 16.21 1.18 2.77
C ARG A 66 17.07 2.04 1.84
N LYS A 67 16.82 2.02 0.53
CA LYS A 67 17.47 2.91 -0.45
C LYS A 67 17.22 4.38 -0.16
N HIS A 68 16.01 4.74 0.28
CA HIS A 68 15.72 6.11 0.71
C HIS A 68 16.46 6.52 2.00
N PHE A 69 16.89 5.56 2.83
CA PHE A 69 17.64 5.84 4.06
C PHE A 69 19.17 5.83 3.88
N HIS A 70 19.69 5.13 2.86
CA HIS A 70 21.12 5.10 2.54
C HIS A 70 21.60 6.31 1.72
N ALA A 71 20.77 7.34 1.54
CA ALA A 71 21.18 8.64 0.98
C ALA A 71 21.76 9.59 2.06
N LEU A 72 22.41 9.03 3.09
CA LEU A 72 23.15 9.74 4.15
C LEU A 72 24.56 9.17 4.27
#